data_AF-A0A354Q522-F1
#
_entry.id   AF-A0A354Q522-F1
#
_cell.length_a   1.000
_cell.length_b   1.000
_cell.length_c   1.000
_cell.angle_alpha   90.00
_cell.angle_beta   90.00
_cell.angle_gamma   90.00
#
_symmetry.space_group_name_H-M   'P 1'
#
loop_
_entity.id
_entity.type
_entity.pdbx_description
1 polymer ?
#
loop_
_entity_poly.entity_id
_entity_poly.type
_entity_poly.pdbx_seq_one_letter_code
_entity_poly.pdbx_strand_id
1 'polypeptide(L)'
;AIRFGTVLENVDYDEETHIVDYDGTSHTENTRASYPIDFILNAKIPCVGGHPQNIIFLTCDAFGVLPPVSKLSSSQAMYHF
;
A
#
# COMPACT_ATOMS: atom_id res chain seq x y z
N ALA A 1 -8.01 0.26 -9.91
CA ALA A 1 -8.50 -1.00 -9.28
C ALA A 1 -9.92 -0.83 -8.77
N ILE A 2 -10.25 0.25 -8.07
CA ILE A 2 -11.59 0.49 -7.53
C ILE A 2 -12.63 0.57 -8.66
N ARG A 3 -13.54 -0.41 -8.70
CA ARG A 3 -14.68 -0.51 -9.62
C ARG A 3 -15.68 -1.55 -9.06
N PHE A 4 -16.76 -1.84 -9.79
CA PHE A 4 -17.70 -2.88 -9.38
C PHE A 4 -16.99 -4.20 -9.03
N GLY A 5 -17.28 -4.75 -7.85
CA GLY A 5 -16.58 -5.89 -7.26
C GLY A 5 -15.52 -5.52 -6.20
N THR A 6 -15.17 -4.24 -6.05
CA THR A 6 -14.37 -3.73 -4.92
C THR A 6 -15.24 -3.50 -3.69
N VAL A 7 -14.73 -3.85 -2.52
CA VAL A 7 -15.33 -3.50 -1.22
C VAL A 7 -14.57 -2.31 -0.64
N LEU A 8 -15.28 -1.22 -0.36
CA LEU A 8 -14.75 -0.06 0.36
C LEU A 8 -15.12 -0.17 1.84
N GLU A 9 -14.19 0.16 2.72
CA GLU A 9 -14.33 0.02 4.17
C GLU A 9 -14.04 1.37 4.86
N ASN A 10 -15.00 1.85 5.65
CA ASN A 10 -14.93 3.07 6.46
C ASN A 10 -14.62 4.36 5.66
N VAL A 11 -15.05 4.44 4.40
CA VAL A 11 -14.90 5.64 3.56
C VAL A 11 -16.09 6.59 3.73
N ASP A 12 -15.82 7.89 3.66
CA ASP A 12 -16.85 8.91 3.55
C ASP A 12 -17.38 8.94 2.10
N TYR A 13 -18.67 9.17 1.93
CA TYR A 13 -19.29 9.32 0.60
C TYR A 13 -20.52 10.21 0.68
N ASP A 14 -20.85 10.83 -0.45
CA ASP A 14 -22.06 11.64 -0.58
C ASP A 14 -23.29 10.74 -0.78
N GLU A 15 -24.31 10.86 0.07
CA GLU A 15 -25.47 9.97 0.07
C GLU A 15 -26.39 10.13 -1.18
N GLU A 16 -26.35 11.27 -1.87
CA GLU A 16 -27.21 11.50 -3.05
C GLU A 16 -26.53 11.05 -4.35
N THR A 17 -25.28 11.41 -4.52
CA THR A 17 -24.47 11.13 -5.72
C THR A 17 -23.69 9.82 -5.63
N HIS A 18 -23.54 9.28 -4.42
CA HIS A 18 -22.73 8.10 -4.11
C HIS A 18 -21.24 8.26 -4.48
N ILE A 19 -20.77 9.50 -4.64
CA ILE A 19 -19.36 9.80 -4.89
C ILE A 19 -18.60 9.64 -3.58
N VAL A 20 -17.52 8.86 -3.62
CA VAL A 20 -16.65 8.61 -2.47
C VAL A 20 -15.68 9.76 -2.27
N ASP A 21 -15.54 10.20 -1.03
CA ASP A 21 -14.51 11.15 -0.61
C ASP A 21 -13.33 10.37 -0.03
N TYR A 22 -12.19 10.40 -0.73
CA TYR A 22 -10.97 9.70 -0.31
C TYR A 22 -10.09 10.50 0.65
N ASP A 23 -10.37 11.79 0.83
CA ASP A 23 -9.70 12.64 1.82
C ASP A 23 -10.46 12.66 3.16
N GLY A 24 -11.67 12.09 3.18
CA GLY A 24 -12.52 11.96 4.35
C GLY A 24 -11.93 11.03 5.42
N THR A 25 -11.94 11.52 6.66
CA THR A 25 -11.39 10.82 7.84
C THR A 25 -12.40 10.77 8.99
N SER A 26 -13.70 10.97 8.71
CA SER A 26 -14.72 11.13 9.76
C SER A 26 -14.85 9.88 10.65
N HIS A 27 -14.62 8.70 10.08
CA HIS A 27 -14.62 7.42 10.77
C HIS A 27 -13.23 6.99 11.24
N THR A 28 -12.23 7.08 10.35
CA THR A 28 -10.84 6.69 10.61
C THR A 28 -9.93 7.19 9.47
N GLU A 29 -8.65 7.44 9.76
CA GLU A 29 -7.63 7.69 8.72
C GLU A 29 -7.20 6.40 7.98
N ASN A 30 -7.48 5.22 8.55
CA ASN A 30 -7.14 3.93 7.96
C ASN A 30 -8.28 3.38 7.09
N THR A 31 -8.76 4.19 6.14
CA THR A 31 -9.75 3.75 5.15
C THR A 31 -9.14 2.71 4.22
N ARG A 32 -9.96 1.77 3.71
CA ARG A 32 -9.44 0.62 2.94
C ARG A 32 -10.31 0.28 1.74
N ALA A 33 -9.69 -0.39 0.77
CA ALA A 33 -10.34 -0.98 -0.37
C ALA A 33 -9.80 -2.39 -0.62
N SER A 34 -10.69 -3.38 -0.69
CA SER A 34 -10.34 -4.76 -1.05
C SER A 34 -10.86 -5.07 -2.45
N TYR A 35 -9.98 -5.58 -3.31
CA TYR A 35 -10.31 -5.86 -4.71
C TYR A 35 -9.60 -7.13 -5.22
N PRO A 36 -10.19 -7.82 -6.21
CA PRO A 36 -9.52 -8.91 -6.92
C PRO A 36 -8.19 -8.46 -7.56
N ILE A 37 -7.14 -9.31 -7.48
CA ILE A 37 -5.78 -8.96 -7.96
C ILE A 37 -5.72 -8.67 -9.47
N ASP A 38 -6.61 -9.28 -10.25
CA ASP A 38 -6.77 -9.09 -11.69
C ASP A 38 -7.36 -7.71 -12.06
N PHE A 39 -7.77 -6.90 -11.07
CA PHE A 39 -8.12 -5.49 -11.29
C PHE A 39 -6.90 -4.61 -11.56
N ILE A 40 -5.69 -5.12 -11.33
CA ILE A 40 -4.42 -4.48 -11.69
C ILE A 40 -3.94 -5.07 -13.02
N LEU A 41 -3.92 -4.24 -14.07
CA LEU A 41 -3.62 -4.66 -15.46
C LEU A 41 -2.26 -5.38 -15.58
N ASN A 42 -1.25 -4.92 -14.84
CA ASN A 42 0.10 -5.47 -14.88
C ASN A 42 0.39 -6.46 -13.74
N ALA A 43 -0.65 -6.96 -13.05
CA ALA A 43 -0.45 -8.01 -12.06
C ALA A 43 -0.02 -9.31 -12.73
N LYS A 44 0.95 -9.99 -12.12
CA LYS A 44 1.37 -11.32 -12.55
C LYS A 44 0.42 -12.37 -11.99
N ILE A 45 -0.16 -13.18 -12.87
CA ILE A 45 -1.05 -14.30 -12.51
C ILE A 45 -0.47 -15.60 -13.11
N PRO A 46 -0.17 -16.64 -12.31
CA PRO A 46 -0.29 -16.70 -10.86
C PRO A 46 0.75 -15.82 -10.16
N CYS A 47 0.43 -15.35 -8.95
CA CYS A 47 1.23 -14.44 -8.13
C CYS A 47 2.50 -15.11 -7.56
N VAL A 48 3.36 -15.66 -8.43
CA VAL A 48 4.54 -16.43 -8.06
C VAL A 48 5.78 -15.82 -8.73
N GLY A 49 6.82 -15.55 -7.95
CA GLY A 49 8.11 -15.03 -8.40
C GLY A 49 9.26 -16.00 -8.17
N GLY A 50 10.45 -15.69 -8.70
CA GLY A 50 11.70 -16.38 -8.34
C GLY A 50 12.29 -15.84 -7.03
N HIS A 51 13.51 -16.28 -6.69
CA HIS A 51 14.23 -15.73 -5.54
C HIS A 51 14.51 -14.23 -5.71
N PRO A 52 14.25 -13.40 -4.67
CA PRO A 52 14.45 -11.95 -4.77
C PRO A 52 15.94 -11.61 -4.91
N GLN A 53 16.27 -10.78 -5.91
CA GLN A 53 17.63 -10.25 -6.07
C GLN A 53 17.85 -8.94 -5.29
N ASN A 54 16.77 -8.26 -4.93
CA ASN A 54 16.78 -7.01 -4.18
C ASN A 54 15.75 -7.10 -3.05
N ILE A 55 16.15 -6.62 -1.86
CA ILE A 55 15.28 -6.51 -0.68
C ILE A 55 15.26 -5.03 -0.30
N ILE A 56 14.07 -4.47 -0.15
CA ILE A 56 13.85 -3.06 0.17
C ILE A 56 13.14 -2.99 1.51
N PHE A 57 13.73 -2.25 2.47
CA PHE A 57 13.06 -1.91 3.72
C PHE A 57 12.48 -0.51 3.60
N LEU A 58 11.16 -0.39 3.76
CA LEU A 58 10.47 0.89 3.76
C LEU A 58 10.38 1.39 5.20
N THR A 59 10.79 2.64 5.43
CA THR A 59 10.73 3.30 6.73
C THR A 59 10.02 4.63 6.58
N CYS A 60 9.07 4.91 7.48
CA CYS A 60 8.46 6.23 7.62
C CYS A 60 9.18 6.94 8.76
N ASP A 61 10.30 7.59 8.44
CA ASP A 61 11.10 8.30 9.43
C ASP A 61 10.55 9.71 9.69
N ALA A 62 9.76 9.84 10.75
CA ALA A 62 9.21 11.13 11.17
C ALA A 62 10.28 12.10 11.73
N PHE A 63 11.47 11.61 12.10
CA PHE A 63 12.57 12.46 12.58
C PHE A 63 13.40 13.05 11.43
N GLY A 64 13.27 12.52 10.21
CA GLY A 64 13.98 13.01 9.02
C GLY A 64 15.50 12.87 9.10
N VAL A 65 15.98 11.86 9.83
CA VAL A 65 17.41 11.61 10.06
C VAL A 65 17.96 10.65 9.01
N LEU A 66 17.17 9.65 8.63
CA LEU A 66 17.59 8.65 7.66
C LEU A 66 17.68 9.26 6.25
N PRO A 67 18.72 8.91 5.49
CA PRO A 67 18.81 9.33 4.09
C PRO A 67 17.67 8.70 3.27
N PRO A 68 17.28 9.31 2.12
CA PRO A 68 16.21 8.78 1.28
C PRO A 68 16.42 7.34 0.79
N VAL A 69 17.69 6.94 0.59
CA VAL A 69 18.07 5.56 0.24
C VAL A 69 19.45 5.25 0.81
N SER A 70 19.65 4.02 1.28
CA SER A 70 20.94 3.50 1.72
C SER A 70 21.14 2.07 1.23
N LYS A 71 22.36 1.77 0.77
CA LYS A 71 22.77 0.40 0.45
C LYS A 71 23.35 -0.24 1.70
N LEU A 72 22.65 -1.24 2.24
CA LEU A 72 23.05 -1.92 3.46
C LEU A 72 24.05 -3.04 3.19
N SER A 73 24.99 -3.24 4.12
CA SER A 73 25.74 -4.48 4.24
C SER A 73 24.86 -5.59 4.82
N SER A 74 25.31 -6.85 4.76
CA SER A 74 24.56 -7.97 5.36
C SER A 74 24.35 -7.81 6.87
N SER A 75 25.33 -7.25 7.60
CA SER A 75 25.19 -6.99 9.03
C SER A 75 24.20 -5.86 9.34
N GLN A 76 24.20 -4.80 8.52
CA GLN A 76 23.20 -3.73 8.64
C GLN A 76 21.80 -4.22 8.31
N ALA A 77 21.64 -5.06 7.28
CA ALA A 77 20.36 -5.67 6.95
C ALA A 77 19.82 -6.54 8.09
N MET A 78 20.66 -7.36 8.73
CA MET A 78 20.27 -8.13 9.92
C MET A 78 19.95 -7.24 11.14
N TYR A 79 20.59 -6.08 11.26
CA TYR A 79 20.34 -5.16 12.37
C TYR A 79 19.01 -4.40 12.22
N HIS A 80 18.64 -4.03 10.99
CA HIS A 80 17.44 -3.25 10.70
C HIS A 80 16.17 -4.08 10.46
N PHE A 81 16.32 -5.39 10.23
CA PHE A 81 15.21 -6.32 10.06
C PHE A 81 14.75 -6.87 11.42
#